data_AF-A0A1M7IXF5-F1
#
_entry.id   AF-A0A1M7IXF5-F1
#
_cell.length_a   1.000
_cell.length_b   1.000
_cell.length_c   1.000
_cell.angle_alpha   90.00
_cell.angle_beta   90.00
_cell.angle_gamma   90.00
#
_symmetry.space_group_name_H-M   'P 1'
#
loop_
_entity.id
_entity.type
_entity.pdbx_description
1 polymer ?
#
loop_
_entity_poly.entity_id
_entity_poly.type
_entity_poly.pdbx_seq_one_letter_code
_entity_poly.pdbx_strand_id
1 'polypeptide(L)'
;MIAVPFHQDPRVVRGFTHFSRAVAVMMSVVALVLLAGWCWNVPLLTAAVPVQPSMKPNAAIGFALSGSSLLLSQDDSGSLRLRLASWLSLAVMTIGVATFGEYVWAADPGVDYLVDDSLMALVFVLLGGLGLLVSARRWLYLREGLAIALLAIAMIGLASYGIALASKHGPLFDRVPIYTTLLLLAVLGWLSSTPTTGLTRVATADTLGGAFARRLLLPALLLPVVFAFVFEMLQSGLGLPETLAFAFMALFSGAAVALLVWWVANLLDKLERQRRETLLLRNDADTDTLTGLANRRAFDDALANLLHGQRKHDAMFSLLMLDLDRFKSYNDDFGHLAGDEVLRITGHLLGTALRPSDLAARYGGEEFALLLPHADISRASDVAARILGAFRGFAWSRRAVTISIGVAQSAAGDDAMDLIQRADAALYDAKRAGRDQAVTATTAR
;
A
#
# COMPACT_ATOMS: atom_id res chain seq x y z
N MET A 1 3.96 -6.76 -19.76
CA MET A 1 3.31 -6.40 -18.48
C MET A 1 4.09 -5.26 -17.86
N ILE A 2 3.52 -4.05 -17.87
CA ILE A 2 4.14 -2.89 -17.21
C ILE A 2 4.09 -3.16 -15.71
N ALA A 3 5.24 -3.41 -15.09
CA ALA A 3 5.34 -3.61 -13.65
C ALA A 3 5.08 -2.27 -12.96
N VAL A 4 3.83 -2.04 -12.55
CA VAL A 4 3.48 -0.90 -11.69
C VAL A 4 4.28 -1.06 -10.39
N PRO A 5 5.11 -0.09 -9.99
CA PRO A 5 5.90 -0.19 -8.77
C PRO A 5 4.97 -0.29 -7.55
N PHE A 6 5.25 -1.26 -6.67
CA PHE A 6 4.56 -1.37 -5.39
C PHE A 6 4.97 -0.19 -4.49
N HIS A 7 4.09 0.80 -4.36
CA HIS A 7 4.24 1.81 -3.32
C HIS A 7 3.92 1.19 -1.96
N GLN A 8 4.89 1.26 -1.05
CA GLN A 8 4.76 0.78 0.33
C GLN A 8 4.51 1.97 1.24
N ASP A 9 3.63 1.79 2.22
CA ASP A 9 3.39 2.82 3.23
C ASP A 9 4.58 2.83 4.22
N PRO A 10 5.38 3.92 4.29
CA PRO A 10 6.53 3.98 5.18
C PRO A 10 6.17 3.90 6.66
N ARG A 11 4.93 4.25 7.05
CA ARG A 11 4.45 4.10 8.43
C ARG A 11 4.18 2.64 8.75
N VAL A 12 3.55 1.91 7.84
CA VAL A 12 3.27 0.48 8.01
C VAL A 12 4.57 -0.33 8.02
N VAL A 13 5.50 -0.04 7.11
CA VAL A 13 6.82 -0.69 7.08
C VAL A 13 7.58 -0.46 8.40
N ARG A 14 7.56 0.76 8.94
CA ARG A 14 8.11 1.03 10.27
C ARG A 14 7.40 0.26 11.38
N GLY A 15 6.08 0.14 11.33
CA GLY A 15 5.32 -0.69 12.27
C GLY A 15 5.78 -2.14 12.31
N PHE A 16 5.98 -2.77 11.15
CA PHE A 16 6.47 -4.16 11.07
C PHE A 16 7.90 -4.32 11.62
N THR A 17 8.80 -3.38 11.30
CA THR A 17 10.17 -3.43 11.84
C THR A 17 10.21 -3.20 13.36
N HIS A 18 9.39 -2.28 13.89
CA HIS A 18 9.24 -2.10 15.33
C HIS A 18 8.66 -3.34 16.02
N PHE A 19 7.64 -3.96 15.42
CA PHE A 19 7.08 -5.21 15.92
C PHE A 19 8.13 -6.33 15.96
N SER A 20 8.90 -6.50 14.87
CA SER A 20 9.99 -7.48 14.79
C SER A 20 11.06 -7.24 15.87
N ARG A 21 11.43 -5.98 16.13
CA ARG A 21 12.34 -5.60 17.23
C ARG A 21 11.79 -5.94 18.61
N ALA A 22 10.52 -5.58 18.85
CA ALA A 22 9.86 -5.84 20.12
C ALA A 22 9.77 -7.35 20.42
N VAL A 23 9.43 -8.15 19.41
CA VAL A 23 9.41 -9.62 19.49
C VAL A 23 10.80 -10.16 19.82
N ALA A 24 11.84 -9.71 19.11
CA ALA A 24 13.21 -10.16 19.35
C ALA A 24 13.66 -9.92 20.80
N VAL A 25 13.42 -8.71 21.31
CA VAL A 25 13.75 -8.34 22.70
C VAL A 25 12.92 -9.17 23.69
N MET A 26 11.60 -9.28 23.48
CA MET A 26 10.72 -10.06 24.34
C MET A 26 11.17 -11.52 24.44
N MET A 27 11.45 -12.15 23.30
CA MET A 27 11.92 -13.53 23.25
C MET A 27 13.25 -13.72 24.00
N SER A 28 14.22 -12.82 23.78
CA SER A 28 15.50 -12.87 24.48
C SER A 28 15.34 -12.68 25.99
N VAL A 29 14.50 -11.75 26.44
CA VAL A 29 14.25 -11.50 27.87
C VAL A 29 13.56 -12.69 28.52
N VAL A 30 12.47 -13.20 27.92
CA VAL A 30 11.76 -14.38 28.46
C VAL A 30 12.70 -15.58 28.54
N ALA A 31 13.47 -15.84 27.50
CA ALA A 31 14.44 -16.94 27.49
C ALA A 31 15.53 -16.79 28.57
N LEU A 32 16.06 -15.59 28.79
CA LEU A 32 17.05 -15.32 29.85
C LEU A 32 16.45 -15.51 31.26
N VAL A 33 15.20 -15.08 31.48
CA VAL A 33 14.50 -15.30 32.76
C VAL A 33 14.33 -16.80 33.03
N LEU A 34 13.95 -17.57 32.02
CA LEU A 34 13.81 -19.02 32.13
C LEU A 34 15.16 -19.70 32.45
N LEU A 35 16.25 -19.27 31.81
CA LEU A 35 17.59 -19.78 32.08
C LEU A 35 18.07 -19.43 33.50
N ALA A 36 17.81 -18.21 33.95
CA ALA A 36 18.11 -17.79 35.31
C ALA A 36 17.33 -18.61 36.35
N GLY A 37 16.07 -18.94 36.04
CA GLY A 37 15.25 -19.87 36.82
C GLY A 37 15.89 -21.24 36.98
N TRP A 38 16.49 -21.79 35.91
CA TRP A 38 17.25 -23.04 35.97
C TRP A 38 18.55 -22.90 36.76
N CYS A 39 19.30 -21.81 36.57
CA CYS A 39 20.56 -21.58 37.29
C CYS A 39 20.37 -21.44 38.81
N TRP A 40 19.26 -20.84 39.24
CA TRP A 40 18.93 -20.65 40.66
C TRP A 40 17.96 -21.68 41.22
N ASN A 41 17.57 -22.68 40.43
CA ASN A 41 16.62 -23.71 40.80
C ASN A 41 15.29 -23.14 41.37
N VAL A 42 14.75 -22.12 40.71
CA VAL A 42 13.49 -21.45 41.08
C VAL A 42 12.37 -21.96 40.16
N PRO A 43 11.47 -22.86 40.61
CA PRO A 43 10.46 -23.49 39.76
C PRO A 43 9.47 -22.50 39.12
N LEU A 44 9.18 -21.40 39.83
CA LEU A 44 8.31 -20.33 39.33
C LEU A 44 8.88 -19.68 38.05
N LEU A 45 10.22 -19.60 37.95
CA LEU A 45 10.91 -18.98 36.83
C LEU A 45 11.17 -19.97 35.68
N THR A 46 11.16 -21.28 35.92
CA THR A 46 11.35 -22.30 34.86
C THR A 46 10.05 -22.68 34.14
N ALA A 47 8.91 -22.48 34.80
CA ALA A 47 7.59 -22.72 34.24
C ALA A 47 6.86 -21.42 33.81
N ALA A 48 7.33 -20.24 34.26
CA ALA A 48 6.72 -18.89 34.19
C ALA A 48 5.25 -18.76 34.66
N VAL A 49 4.51 -19.86 34.71
CA VAL A 49 3.18 -20.06 35.29
C VAL A 49 3.28 -21.25 36.25
N PRO A 50 2.73 -21.18 37.49
CA PRO A 50 2.97 -22.18 38.54
C PRO A 50 2.53 -23.63 38.24
N VAL A 51 1.82 -23.85 37.14
CA VAL A 51 1.12 -25.10 36.81
C VAL A 51 1.67 -25.73 35.52
N GLN A 52 2.75 -25.20 34.93
CA GLN A 52 3.25 -25.68 33.63
C GLN A 52 4.50 -26.56 33.75
N PRO A 53 4.71 -27.51 32.80
CA PRO A 53 5.97 -28.24 32.70
C PRO A 53 7.11 -27.25 32.46
N SER A 54 8.18 -27.39 33.25
CA SER A 54 9.36 -26.52 33.15
C SER A 54 9.96 -26.61 31.74
N MET A 55 10.19 -25.47 31.11
CA MET A 55 10.82 -25.42 29.80
C MET A 55 12.27 -25.90 29.91
N LYS A 56 12.69 -26.86 29.08
CA LYS A 56 14.06 -27.39 29.14
C LYS A 56 15.10 -26.30 28.82
N PRO A 57 16.31 -26.35 29.43
CA PRO A 57 17.34 -25.34 29.22
C PRO A 57 17.77 -25.17 27.76
N ASN A 58 17.87 -26.27 27.00
CA ASN A 58 18.21 -26.26 25.58
C ASN A 58 17.20 -25.45 24.75
N ALA A 59 15.90 -25.56 25.06
CA ALA A 59 14.87 -24.79 24.39
C ALA A 59 14.97 -23.30 24.71
N ALA A 60 15.22 -22.94 25.98
CA ALA A 60 15.42 -21.55 26.38
C ALA A 60 16.65 -20.95 25.70
N ILE A 61 17.77 -21.69 25.61
CA ILE A 61 18.96 -21.29 24.83
C ILE A 61 18.58 -21.08 23.35
N GLY A 62 17.84 -21.99 22.74
CA GLY A 62 17.41 -21.89 21.34
C GLY A 62 16.61 -20.61 21.05
N PHE A 63 15.65 -20.24 21.90
CA PHE A 63 14.90 -19.00 21.73
C PHE A 63 15.73 -17.74 22.04
N ALA A 64 16.64 -17.78 23.01
CA ALA A 64 17.56 -16.67 23.29
C ALA A 64 18.47 -16.38 22.08
N LEU A 65 19.03 -17.43 21.47
CA LEU A 65 19.88 -17.34 20.28
C LEU A 65 19.06 -16.86 19.07
N SER A 66 17.83 -17.37 18.89
CA SER A 66 16.95 -16.94 17.79
C SER A 66 16.53 -15.47 17.92
N GLY A 67 16.13 -15.02 19.11
CA GLY A 67 15.79 -13.62 19.38
C GLY A 67 16.98 -12.68 19.17
N SER A 68 18.17 -13.09 19.62
CA SER A 68 19.41 -12.33 19.41
C SER A 68 19.81 -12.27 17.93
N SER A 69 19.66 -13.38 17.20
CA SER A 69 19.87 -13.43 15.75
C SER A 69 18.92 -12.49 15.00
N LEU A 70 17.63 -12.54 15.35
CA LEU A 70 16.60 -11.68 14.77
C LEU A 70 16.93 -10.20 14.98
N LEU A 71 17.31 -9.80 16.20
CA LEU A 71 17.69 -8.42 16.52
C LEU A 71 18.90 -7.94 15.69
N LEU A 72 19.94 -8.78 15.58
CA LEU A 72 21.15 -8.45 14.81
C LEU A 72 20.90 -8.40 13.29
N SER A 73 19.87 -9.08 12.79
CA SER A 73 19.54 -9.12 11.37
C SER A 73 18.80 -7.88 10.85
N GLN A 74 18.31 -7.01 11.74
CA GLN A 74 17.43 -5.89 11.41
C GLN A 74 18.15 -4.56 11.10
N ASP A 75 19.46 -4.46 11.36
CA ASP A 75 20.23 -3.24 11.11
C ASP A 75 21.19 -3.42 9.91
N ASP A 76 21.04 -2.58 8.88
CA ASP A 76 21.90 -2.55 7.68
C ASP A 76 23.34 -2.03 7.93
N SER A 77 23.70 -1.78 9.20
CA SER A 77 24.89 -1.00 9.57
C SER A 77 26.23 -1.74 9.52
N GLY A 78 26.26 -3.06 9.27
CA GLY A 78 27.55 -3.75 9.11
C GLY A 78 27.51 -5.23 8.77
N SER A 79 28.44 -5.65 7.89
CA SER A 79 28.63 -7.05 7.47
C SER A 79 28.96 -8.00 8.63
N LEU A 80 29.57 -7.50 9.71
CA LEU A 80 29.88 -8.26 10.91
C LEU A 80 28.61 -8.71 11.65
N ARG A 81 27.62 -7.82 11.82
CA ARG A 81 26.37 -8.13 12.56
C ARG A 81 25.56 -9.18 11.84
N LEU A 82 25.43 -9.06 10.52
CA LEU A 82 24.77 -10.05 9.67
C LEU A 82 25.46 -11.42 9.75
N ARG A 83 26.80 -11.46 9.74
CA ARG A 83 27.54 -12.71 9.96
C ARG A 83 27.28 -13.31 11.34
N LEU A 84 27.29 -12.49 12.39
CA LEU A 84 26.98 -12.92 13.75
C LEU A 84 25.54 -13.47 13.84
N ALA A 85 24.56 -12.81 13.23
CA ALA A 85 23.20 -13.30 13.14
C ALA A 85 23.14 -14.68 12.47
N SER A 86 23.84 -14.86 11.34
CA SER A 86 23.91 -16.16 10.67
C SER A 86 24.56 -17.23 11.55
N TRP A 87 25.63 -16.91 12.30
CA TRP A 87 26.24 -17.85 13.25
C TRP A 87 25.30 -18.23 14.40
N LEU A 88 24.53 -17.27 14.94
CA LEU A 88 23.53 -17.56 15.95
C LEU A 88 22.38 -18.43 15.40
N SER A 89 21.89 -18.16 14.19
CA SER A 89 20.90 -19.00 13.51
C SER A 89 21.42 -20.41 13.24
N LEU A 90 22.70 -20.54 12.86
CA LEU A 90 23.36 -21.83 12.71
C LEU A 90 23.43 -22.56 14.05
N ALA A 91 23.77 -21.87 15.15
CA ALA A 91 23.78 -22.45 16.49
C ALA A 91 22.39 -22.98 16.90
N VAL A 92 21.32 -22.23 16.64
CA VAL A 92 19.93 -22.69 16.85
C VAL A 92 19.65 -23.97 16.06
N MET A 93 20.04 -24.00 14.78
CA MET A 93 19.86 -25.17 13.92
C MET A 93 20.65 -26.38 14.46
N THR A 94 21.89 -26.17 14.91
CA THR A 94 22.72 -27.25 15.48
C THR A 94 22.16 -27.80 16.78
N ILE A 95 21.58 -26.97 17.65
CA ILE A 95 20.87 -27.44 18.86
C ILE A 95 19.71 -28.33 18.46
N GLY A 96 18.92 -27.93 17.45
CA GLY A 96 17.83 -28.74 16.92
C GLY A 96 18.31 -30.08 16.36
N VAL A 97 19.36 -30.08 15.53
CA VAL A 97 19.93 -31.31 14.95
C VAL A 97 20.51 -32.23 16.02
N ALA A 98 21.24 -31.68 17.01
CA ALA A 98 21.80 -32.47 18.11
C ALA A 98 20.70 -33.12 18.95
N THR A 99 19.66 -32.35 19.33
CA THR A 99 18.51 -32.85 20.09
C THR A 99 17.75 -33.93 19.30
N PHE A 100 17.62 -33.76 17.98
CA PHE A 100 17.00 -34.76 17.10
C PHE A 100 17.87 -36.02 16.97
N GLY A 101 19.18 -35.84 16.85
CA GLY A 101 20.15 -36.93 16.75
C GLY A 101 20.20 -37.79 18.02
N GLU A 102 20.18 -37.17 19.20
CA GLU A 102 20.06 -37.87 20.49
C GLU A 102 18.79 -38.73 20.53
N TYR A 103 17.68 -38.22 20.01
CA TYR A 103 16.42 -38.97 19.94
C TYR A 103 16.50 -40.17 18.98
N VAL A 104 17.03 -39.96 17.76
CA VAL A 104 17.15 -41.01 16.74
C VAL A 104 18.13 -42.11 17.18
N TRP A 105 19.19 -41.77 17.90
CA TRP A 105 20.18 -42.74 18.39
C TRP A 105 19.81 -43.42 19.71
N ALA A 106 18.94 -42.83 20.53
CA ALA A 106 18.57 -43.36 21.85
C ALA A 106 17.28 -44.20 21.86
N ALA A 107 16.54 -44.32 20.75
CA ALA A 107 15.26 -45.04 20.72
C ALA A 107 15.39 -46.51 20.26
N ASP A 108 15.17 -47.43 21.21
CA ASP A 108 14.44 -48.69 21.00
C ASP A 108 13.06 -48.34 20.40
N PRO A 109 12.57 -48.96 19.30
CA PRO A 109 11.41 -48.48 18.54
C PRO A 109 10.08 -48.79 19.25
N GLY A 110 9.87 -48.18 20.42
CA GLY A 110 8.59 -48.11 21.12
C GLY A 110 7.85 -46.84 20.72
N VAL A 111 6.72 -46.99 20.03
CA VAL A 111 5.98 -45.93 19.33
C VAL A 111 5.25 -44.92 20.25
N ASP A 112 5.40 -45.02 21.57
CA ASP A 112 4.55 -44.27 22.53
C ASP A 112 5.17 -42.98 23.14
N TYR A 113 6.41 -42.61 22.82
CA TYR A 113 7.08 -41.39 23.36
C TYR A 113 7.39 -40.30 22.31
N LEU A 114 6.71 -40.33 21.16
CA LEU A 114 7.11 -39.60 19.94
C LEU A 114 6.77 -38.11 19.87
N VAL A 115 6.15 -37.50 20.89
CA VAL A 115 5.37 -36.26 20.66
C VAL A 115 5.97 -34.96 21.23
N ASP A 116 6.77 -34.97 22.31
CA ASP A 116 7.18 -33.70 22.94
C ASP A 116 8.59 -33.19 22.54
N ASP A 117 9.63 -34.01 22.64
CA ASP A 117 11.01 -33.54 22.43
C ASP A 117 11.45 -33.52 20.95
N SER A 118 10.96 -34.48 20.15
CA SER A 118 11.27 -34.61 18.73
C SER A 118 10.72 -33.43 17.91
N LEU A 119 9.52 -32.96 18.26
CA LEU A 119 8.85 -31.83 17.62
C LEU A 119 9.58 -30.51 17.93
N MET A 120 10.03 -30.31 19.18
CA MET A 120 10.84 -29.15 19.54
C MET A 120 12.20 -29.14 18.83
N ALA A 121 12.83 -30.30 18.68
CA ALA A 121 14.06 -30.42 17.92
C ALA A 121 13.86 -29.98 16.45
N LEU A 122 12.79 -30.47 15.81
CA LEU A 122 12.41 -30.07 14.45
C LEU A 122 12.13 -28.56 14.36
N VAL A 123 11.42 -27.98 15.34
CA VAL A 123 11.14 -26.54 15.40
C VAL A 123 12.44 -25.73 15.38
N PHE A 124 13.45 -26.10 16.15
CA PHE A 124 14.72 -25.37 16.15
C PHE A 124 15.52 -25.54 14.86
N VAL A 125 15.47 -26.71 14.22
CA VAL A 125 16.06 -26.90 12.89
C VAL A 125 15.42 -25.93 11.88
N LEU A 126 14.08 -25.89 11.83
CA LEU A 126 13.34 -25.03 10.92
C LEU A 126 13.53 -23.54 11.25
N LEU A 127 13.54 -23.17 12.53
CA LEU A 127 13.72 -21.77 12.98
C LEU A 127 15.13 -21.26 12.71
N GLY A 128 16.17 -22.09 12.91
CA GLY A 128 17.54 -21.77 12.52
C GLY A 128 17.70 -21.63 11.00
N GLY A 129 17.07 -22.52 10.22
CA GLY A 129 17.00 -22.42 8.77
C GLY A 129 16.32 -21.12 8.30
N LEU A 130 15.22 -20.72 8.92
CA LEU A 130 14.52 -19.47 8.63
C LEU A 130 15.44 -18.25 8.83
N GLY A 131 16.18 -18.22 9.95
CA GLY A 131 17.12 -17.15 10.25
C GLY A 131 18.33 -17.11 9.33
N LEU A 132 18.81 -18.25 8.83
CA LEU A 132 19.90 -18.31 7.83
C LEU A 132 19.47 -17.75 6.47
N LEU A 133 18.20 -17.92 6.11
CA LEU A 133 17.66 -17.49 4.81
C LEU A 133 17.21 -16.03 4.76
N VAL A 134 17.26 -15.28 5.86
CA VAL A 134 16.80 -13.88 5.90
C VAL A 134 17.56 -12.97 4.94
N SER A 135 18.87 -13.16 4.80
CA SER A 135 19.72 -12.37 3.89
C SER A 135 19.74 -12.93 2.46
N ALA A 136 19.22 -14.13 2.23
CA ALA A 136 19.34 -14.86 0.98
C ALA A 136 18.15 -14.62 0.03
N ARG A 137 18.16 -13.49 -0.69
CA ARG A 137 17.10 -13.14 -1.68
C ARG A 137 16.84 -14.24 -2.73
N ARG A 138 17.84 -15.05 -3.06
CA ARG A 138 17.73 -16.18 -4.02
C ARG A 138 16.76 -17.27 -3.55
N TRP A 139 16.60 -17.44 -2.24
CA TRP A 139 15.85 -18.54 -1.62
C TRP A 139 14.55 -18.07 -0.97
N LEU A 140 13.95 -17.00 -1.50
CA LEU A 140 12.75 -16.39 -0.93
C LEU A 140 11.60 -17.40 -0.76
N TYR A 141 11.31 -18.22 -1.77
CA TYR A 141 10.24 -19.22 -1.68
C TYR A 141 10.48 -20.26 -0.59
N LEU A 142 11.74 -20.69 -0.40
CA LEU A 142 12.10 -21.64 0.65
C LEU A 142 11.93 -21.00 2.04
N ARG A 143 12.33 -19.73 2.20
CA ARG A 143 12.13 -18.97 3.44
C ARG A 143 10.65 -18.87 3.80
N GLU A 144 9.80 -18.46 2.87
CA GLU A 144 8.35 -18.35 3.11
C GLU A 144 7.73 -19.73 3.40
N GLY A 145 8.19 -20.79 2.71
CA GLY A 145 7.77 -22.17 2.98
C GLY A 145 8.09 -22.63 4.40
N LEU A 146 9.32 -22.35 4.89
CA LEU A 146 9.70 -22.64 6.28
C LEU A 146 8.87 -21.84 7.28
N ALA A 147 8.62 -20.56 7.00
CA ALA A 147 7.78 -19.72 7.86
C ALA A 147 6.35 -20.25 7.95
N ILE A 148 5.75 -20.68 6.83
CA ILE A 148 4.41 -21.30 6.79
C ILE A 148 4.40 -22.61 7.59
N ALA A 149 5.42 -23.46 7.44
CA ALA A 149 5.51 -24.72 8.18
C ALA A 149 5.60 -24.48 9.69
N LEU A 150 6.47 -23.56 10.14
CA LEU A 150 6.58 -23.20 11.55
C LEU A 150 5.31 -22.55 12.10
N LEU A 151 4.65 -21.71 11.30
CA LEU A 151 3.36 -21.12 11.64
C LEU A 151 2.31 -22.21 11.82
N ALA A 152 2.24 -23.21 10.94
CA ALA A 152 1.33 -24.35 11.09
C ALA A 152 1.59 -25.14 12.38
N ILE A 153 2.86 -25.41 12.73
CA ILE A 153 3.22 -26.07 14.00
C ILE A 153 2.77 -25.21 15.20
N ALA A 154 3.03 -23.90 15.18
CA ALA A 154 2.59 -22.99 16.23
C ALA A 154 1.06 -22.96 16.35
N MET A 155 0.35 -22.98 15.22
CA MET A 155 -1.11 -22.98 15.19
C MET A 155 -1.71 -24.27 15.72
N ILE A 156 -1.12 -25.43 15.42
CA ILE A 156 -1.51 -26.73 16.01
C ILE A 156 -1.38 -26.67 17.53
N GLY A 157 -0.22 -26.23 18.04
CA GLY A 157 -0.02 -26.12 19.48
C GLY A 157 -0.99 -25.14 20.16
N LEU A 158 -1.32 -24.02 19.50
CA LEU A 158 -2.27 -23.05 20.04
C LEU A 158 -3.71 -23.59 19.98
N ALA A 159 -4.06 -24.39 18.98
CA ALA A 159 -5.35 -25.07 18.90
C ALA A 159 -5.50 -26.15 19.97
N SER A 160 -4.46 -26.94 20.24
CA SER A 160 -4.41 -27.87 21.37
C SER A 160 -4.61 -27.16 22.72
N TYR A 161 -4.14 -25.92 22.85
CA TYR A 161 -4.46 -25.09 24.01
C TYR A 161 -5.93 -24.65 24.06
N GLY A 162 -6.52 -24.27 22.93
CA GLY A 162 -7.95 -23.99 22.84
C GLY A 162 -8.79 -25.15 23.38
N ILE A 163 -8.44 -26.39 23.01
CA ILE A 163 -9.05 -27.62 23.54
C ILE A 163 -8.84 -27.69 25.06
N ALA A 164 -7.60 -27.56 25.52
CA ALA A 164 -7.29 -27.60 26.95
C ALA A 164 -8.14 -26.66 27.80
N LEU A 165 -8.31 -25.41 27.34
CA LEU A 165 -9.07 -24.37 28.04
C LEU A 165 -10.57 -24.70 28.14
N ALA A 166 -11.11 -25.38 27.15
CA ALA A 166 -12.52 -25.77 27.11
C ALA A 166 -12.81 -27.05 27.91
N SER A 167 -11.80 -27.90 28.14
CA SER A 167 -11.96 -29.18 28.82
C SER A 167 -12.28 -29.04 30.32
N LYS A 168 -13.31 -29.74 30.82
CA LYS A 168 -13.68 -29.74 32.25
C LYS A 168 -12.70 -30.46 33.18
N HIS A 169 -11.80 -31.29 32.64
CA HIS A 169 -11.01 -32.28 33.40
C HIS A 169 -9.53 -31.94 33.54
N GLY A 170 -9.19 -30.67 33.81
CA GLY A 170 -7.83 -30.26 34.17
C GLY A 170 -7.78 -28.82 34.66
N PRO A 171 -6.79 -28.44 35.47
CA PRO A 171 -6.64 -27.04 35.91
C PRO A 171 -6.43 -26.12 34.70
N LEU A 172 -7.10 -24.96 34.71
CA LEU A 172 -7.15 -23.93 33.65
C LEU A 172 -5.78 -23.46 33.09
N PHE A 173 -4.66 -23.82 33.72
CA PHE A 173 -3.31 -23.33 33.44
C PHE A 173 -2.27 -24.40 33.02
N ASP A 174 -2.64 -25.69 32.94
CA ASP A 174 -1.69 -26.80 32.65
C ASP A 174 -1.08 -26.78 31.22
N ARG A 175 -1.62 -25.99 30.28
CA ARG A 175 -1.45 -26.33 28.84
C ARG A 175 -1.25 -25.16 27.86
N VAL A 176 -0.66 -24.03 28.24
CA VAL A 176 0.05 -23.20 27.24
C VAL A 176 1.52 -23.46 27.42
N PRO A 177 2.14 -24.35 26.66
CA PRO A 177 3.58 -24.37 26.71
C PRO A 177 4.08 -23.02 26.18
N ILE A 178 4.76 -22.26 27.03
CA ILE A 178 5.32 -20.93 26.70
C ILE A 178 6.06 -20.95 25.36
N TYR A 179 6.68 -22.09 25.03
CA TYR A 179 7.33 -22.31 23.74
C TYR A 179 6.41 -22.16 22.52
N THR A 180 5.12 -22.49 22.58
CA THR A 180 4.20 -22.36 21.42
C THR A 180 3.90 -20.89 21.15
N THR A 181 3.68 -20.10 22.20
CA THR A 181 3.52 -18.65 22.08
C THR A 181 4.81 -17.98 21.63
N LEU A 182 5.95 -18.37 22.20
CA LEU A 182 7.26 -17.88 21.75
C LEU A 182 7.54 -18.27 20.29
N LEU A 183 7.14 -19.46 19.85
CA LEU A 183 7.29 -19.91 18.47
C LEU A 183 6.44 -19.07 17.51
N LEU A 184 5.16 -18.86 17.82
CA LEU A 184 4.28 -18.00 17.02
C LEU A 184 4.87 -16.59 16.87
N LEU A 185 5.30 -16.00 17.99
CA LEU A 185 5.95 -14.70 17.99
C LEU A 185 7.24 -14.71 17.17
N ALA A 186 8.09 -15.74 17.33
CA ALA A 186 9.33 -15.88 16.57
C ALA A 186 9.10 -15.86 15.06
N VAL A 187 8.15 -16.66 14.57
CA VAL A 187 7.82 -16.74 13.14
C VAL A 187 7.29 -15.40 12.62
N LEU A 188 6.36 -14.77 13.35
CA LEU A 188 5.83 -13.46 12.98
C LEU A 188 6.92 -12.37 13.02
N GLY A 189 7.84 -12.44 13.98
CA GLY A 189 8.99 -11.56 14.10
C GLY A 189 9.93 -11.70 12.89
N TRP A 190 10.29 -12.93 12.51
CA TRP A 190 11.10 -13.21 11.33
C TRP A 190 10.43 -12.76 10.03
N LEU A 191 9.13 -13.03 9.83
CA LEU A 191 8.39 -12.52 8.66
C LEU A 191 8.38 -10.99 8.60
N SER A 192 8.25 -10.35 9.76
CA SER A 192 8.20 -8.88 9.89
C SER A 192 9.58 -8.20 9.78
N SER A 193 10.67 -8.97 9.84
CA SER A 193 12.04 -8.44 9.71
C SER A 193 12.35 -7.94 8.30
N THR A 194 11.68 -8.51 7.28
CA THR A 194 11.81 -8.10 5.89
C THR A 194 10.44 -7.68 5.33
N PRO A 195 9.88 -6.54 5.79
CA PRO A 195 8.51 -6.13 5.49
C PRO A 195 8.22 -5.89 4.00
N THR A 196 9.27 -5.76 3.19
CA THR A 196 9.19 -5.35 1.79
C THR A 196 9.28 -6.51 0.80
N THR A 197 9.47 -7.74 1.29
CA THR A 197 9.64 -8.95 0.47
C THR A 197 8.64 -10.04 0.86
N GLY A 198 8.53 -11.10 0.04
CA GLY A 198 7.74 -12.29 0.39
C GLY A 198 6.25 -12.02 0.67
N LEU A 199 5.71 -12.70 1.70
CA LEU A 199 4.32 -12.58 2.12
C LEU A 199 4.00 -11.20 2.73
N THR A 200 4.93 -10.63 3.50
CA THR A 200 4.71 -9.35 4.19
C THR A 200 4.68 -8.15 3.25
N ARG A 201 5.30 -8.26 2.06
CA ARG A 201 5.18 -7.26 0.98
C ARG A 201 3.72 -6.92 0.64
N VAL A 202 2.83 -7.91 0.65
CA VAL A 202 1.41 -7.67 0.38
C VAL A 202 0.79 -6.87 1.52
N ALA A 203 1.04 -7.27 2.76
CA ALA A 203 0.52 -6.60 3.95
C ALA A 203 1.06 -5.17 4.16
N THR A 204 2.22 -4.83 3.60
CA THR A 204 2.84 -3.49 3.71
C THR A 204 2.57 -2.58 2.51
N ALA A 205 1.95 -3.12 1.46
CA ALA A 205 1.55 -2.34 0.29
C ALA A 205 0.51 -1.28 0.67
N ASP A 206 0.65 -0.09 0.08
CA ASP A 206 -0.35 0.97 0.14
C ASP A 206 -1.43 0.73 -0.93
N THR A 207 -2.05 -0.44 -0.85
CA THR A 207 -3.08 -0.89 -1.78
C THR A 207 -4.26 -1.44 -1.01
N LEU A 208 -5.40 -1.54 -1.69
CA LEU A 208 -6.58 -2.24 -1.15
C LEU A 208 -6.20 -3.63 -0.65
N GLY A 209 -5.46 -4.41 -1.47
CA GLY A 209 -5.00 -5.75 -1.10
C GLY A 209 -4.16 -5.78 0.17
N GLY A 210 -3.29 -4.78 0.37
CA GLY A 210 -2.51 -4.67 1.61
C GLY A 210 -3.36 -4.31 2.83
N ALA A 211 -4.34 -3.42 2.68
CA ALA A 211 -5.30 -3.11 3.74
C ALA A 211 -6.15 -4.34 4.12
N PHE A 212 -6.58 -5.14 3.14
CA PHE A 212 -7.29 -6.41 3.38
C PHE A 212 -6.41 -7.41 4.12
N ALA A 213 -5.18 -7.62 3.67
CA ALA A 213 -4.25 -8.54 4.32
C ALA A 213 -4.07 -8.19 5.80
N ARG A 214 -3.80 -6.93 6.14
CA ARG A 214 -3.63 -6.50 7.55
C ARG A 214 -4.86 -6.75 8.42
N ARG A 215 -6.06 -6.65 7.86
CA ARG A 215 -7.33 -6.84 8.58
C ARG A 215 -7.74 -8.30 8.71
N LEU A 216 -7.38 -9.15 7.75
CA LEU A 216 -7.81 -10.55 7.70
C LEU A 216 -6.79 -11.53 8.28
N LEU A 217 -5.50 -11.20 8.27
CA LEU A 217 -4.45 -12.12 8.71
C LEU A 217 -4.63 -12.56 10.17
N LEU A 218 -4.88 -11.62 11.09
CA LEU A 218 -5.04 -11.96 12.51
C LEU A 218 -6.32 -12.79 12.78
N PRO A 219 -7.51 -12.43 12.29
CA PRO A 219 -8.69 -13.29 12.40
C PRO A 219 -8.49 -14.68 11.79
N ALA A 220 -7.85 -14.76 10.62
CA ALA A 220 -7.57 -16.04 9.95
C ALA A 220 -6.63 -16.92 10.78
N LEU A 221 -5.62 -16.33 11.43
CA LEU A 221 -4.73 -17.04 12.35
C LEU A 221 -5.47 -17.51 13.60
N LEU A 222 -6.43 -16.75 14.14
CA LEU A 222 -7.12 -17.15 15.37
C LEU A 222 -8.22 -18.19 15.14
N LEU A 223 -8.73 -18.33 13.91
CA LEU A 223 -9.86 -19.20 13.59
C LEU A 223 -9.66 -20.67 14.02
N PRO A 224 -8.52 -21.33 13.75
CA PRO A 224 -8.32 -22.73 14.16
C PRO A 224 -8.37 -22.92 15.68
N VAL A 225 -7.88 -21.94 16.44
CA VAL A 225 -7.85 -21.97 17.91
C VAL A 225 -9.25 -21.82 18.47
N VAL A 226 -10.00 -20.85 17.95
CA VAL A 226 -11.41 -20.64 18.32
C VAL A 226 -12.23 -21.89 17.98
N PHE A 227 -11.99 -22.49 16.83
CA PHE A 227 -12.68 -23.71 16.41
C PHE A 227 -12.37 -24.91 17.29
N ALA A 228 -11.09 -25.11 17.63
CA ALA A 228 -10.69 -26.19 18.53
C ALA A 228 -11.27 -25.99 19.94
N PHE A 229 -11.29 -24.75 20.45
CA PHE A 229 -11.93 -24.39 21.70
C PHE A 229 -13.44 -24.66 21.68
N VAL A 230 -14.17 -24.18 20.66
CA VAL A 230 -15.62 -24.35 20.57
C VAL A 230 -15.97 -25.83 20.45
N PHE A 231 -15.25 -26.60 19.63
CA PHE A 231 -15.48 -28.04 19.48
C PHE A 231 -15.39 -28.77 20.83
N GLU A 232 -14.32 -28.53 21.57
CA GLU A 232 -14.12 -29.15 22.89
C GLU A 232 -15.16 -28.67 23.90
N MET A 233 -15.52 -27.38 23.87
CA MET A 233 -16.56 -26.82 24.75
C MET A 233 -17.92 -27.48 24.50
N LEU A 234 -18.26 -27.76 23.24
CA LEU A 234 -19.48 -28.49 22.88
C LEU A 234 -19.44 -29.94 23.39
N GLN A 235 -18.29 -30.60 23.28
CA GLN A 235 -18.13 -31.99 23.74
C GLN A 235 -18.09 -32.12 25.27
N SER A 236 -17.05 -31.58 25.92
CA SER A 236 -16.83 -31.76 27.36
C SER A 236 -17.60 -30.75 28.22
N GLY A 237 -17.83 -29.55 27.69
CA GLY A 237 -18.64 -28.53 28.36
C GLY A 237 -20.13 -28.87 28.37
N LEU A 238 -20.73 -29.14 27.22
CA LEU A 238 -22.17 -29.40 27.06
C LEU A 238 -22.55 -30.89 27.00
N GLY A 239 -21.58 -31.81 26.89
CA GLY A 239 -21.85 -33.25 26.82
C GLY A 239 -22.42 -33.70 25.47
N LEU A 240 -22.21 -32.93 24.40
CA LEU A 240 -22.73 -33.28 23.09
C LEU A 240 -21.94 -34.46 22.49
N PRO A 241 -22.61 -35.41 21.79
CA PRO A 241 -21.93 -36.44 21.01
C PRO A 241 -20.99 -35.82 19.98
N GLU A 242 -19.89 -36.52 19.66
CA GLU A 242 -18.88 -36.05 18.71
C GLU A 242 -19.47 -35.68 17.34
N THR A 243 -20.41 -36.50 16.85
CA THR A 243 -21.11 -36.26 15.58
C THR A 243 -21.88 -34.94 15.56
N LEU A 244 -22.52 -34.58 16.68
CA LEU A 244 -23.28 -33.35 16.82
C LEU A 244 -22.36 -32.14 16.99
N ALA A 245 -21.28 -32.27 17.76
CA ALA A 245 -20.25 -31.24 17.88
C ALA A 245 -19.59 -30.94 16.53
N PHE A 246 -19.29 -31.97 15.73
CA PHE A 246 -18.76 -31.82 14.38
C PHE A 246 -19.77 -31.12 13.45
N ALA A 247 -21.05 -31.48 13.52
CA ALA A 247 -22.10 -30.81 12.74
C ALA A 247 -22.23 -29.32 13.09
N PHE A 248 -22.20 -28.97 14.38
CA PHE A 248 -22.18 -27.57 14.81
C PHE A 248 -20.92 -26.85 14.33
N MET A 249 -19.75 -27.47 14.42
CA MET A 249 -18.50 -26.90 13.92
C MET A 249 -18.52 -26.63 12.42
N ALA A 250 -19.04 -27.57 11.62
CA ALA A 250 -19.19 -27.39 10.18
C ALA A 250 -20.16 -26.24 9.87
N LEU A 251 -21.26 -26.12 10.63
CA LEU A 251 -22.22 -25.02 10.49
C LEU A 251 -21.59 -23.66 10.86
N PHE A 252 -20.92 -23.58 12.00
CA PHE A 252 -20.27 -22.35 12.47
C PHE A 252 -19.10 -21.95 11.58
N SER A 253 -18.32 -22.90 11.06
CA SER A 253 -17.22 -22.60 10.14
C SER A 253 -17.74 -22.10 8.80
N GLY A 254 -18.80 -22.72 8.27
CA GLY A 254 -19.50 -22.22 7.09
C GLY A 254 -20.05 -20.81 7.28
N ALA A 255 -20.71 -20.54 8.41
CA ALA A 255 -21.21 -19.21 8.76
C ALA A 255 -20.08 -18.19 8.92
N ALA A 256 -18.98 -18.55 9.59
CA ALA A 256 -17.83 -17.67 9.77
C ALA A 256 -17.17 -17.31 8.44
N VAL A 257 -16.99 -18.28 7.54
CA VAL A 257 -16.46 -18.04 6.18
C VAL A 257 -17.41 -17.14 5.40
N ALA A 258 -18.72 -17.41 5.43
CA ALA A 258 -19.71 -16.57 4.75
C ALA A 258 -19.72 -15.13 5.26
N LEU A 259 -19.66 -14.93 6.59
CA LEU A 259 -19.56 -13.61 7.21
C LEU A 259 -18.26 -12.89 6.84
N LEU A 260 -17.13 -13.60 6.78
CA LEU A 260 -15.86 -13.04 6.36
C LEU A 260 -15.89 -12.61 4.89
N VAL A 261 -16.46 -13.44 4.00
CA VAL A 261 -16.65 -13.10 2.58
C VAL A 261 -17.57 -11.89 2.44
N TRP A 262 -18.70 -11.87 3.16
CA TRP A 262 -19.64 -10.74 3.16
C TRP A 262 -18.98 -9.45 3.66
N TRP A 263 -18.20 -9.52 4.74
CA TRP A 263 -17.46 -8.38 5.28
C TRP A 263 -16.44 -7.85 4.27
N VAL A 264 -15.70 -8.74 3.61
CA VAL A 264 -14.73 -8.37 2.55
C VAL A 264 -15.44 -7.74 1.36
N ALA A 265 -16.55 -8.30 0.91
CA ALA A 265 -17.33 -7.77 -0.20
C ALA A 265 -17.88 -6.36 0.09
N ASN A 266 -18.44 -6.13 1.28
CA ASN A 266 -18.91 -4.81 1.70
C ASN A 266 -17.77 -3.80 1.81
N LEU A 267 -16.61 -4.23 2.30
CA LEU A 267 -15.45 -3.37 2.40
C LEU A 267 -14.92 -2.99 1.01
N LEU A 268 -14.92 -3.93 0.06
CA LEU A 268 -14.58 -3.68 -1.35
C LEU A 268 -15.54 -2.67 -1.98
N ASP A 269 -16.85 -2.89 -1.82
CA ASP A 269 -17.87 -2.00 -2.38
C ASP A 269 -17.76 -0.57 -1.80
N LYS A 270 -17.58 -0.45 -0.49
CA LYS A 270 -17.40 0.86 0.16
C LYS A 270 -16.19 1.62 -0.37
N LEU A 271 -15.06 0.93 -0.56
CA LEU A 271 -13.83 1.56 -1.04
C LEU A 271 -13.94 1.97 -2.52
N GLU A 272 -14.59 1.16 -3.34
CA GLU A 272 -14.86 1.49 -4.74
C GLU A 272 -15.80 2.70 -4.86
N ARG A 273 -16.86 2.78 -4.04
CA ARG A 273 -17.76 3.94 -3.99
C ARG A 273 -17.04 5.23 -3.64
N GLN A 274 -16.24 5.22 -2.58
CA GLN A 274 -15.46 6.40 -2.18
C GLN A 274 -14.49 6.85 -3.29
N ARG A 275 -13.88 5.89 -3.99
CA ARG A 275 -13.00 6.20 -5.12
C ARG A 275 -13.78 6.85 -6.26
N ARG A 276 -14.96 6.33 -6.61
CA ARG A 276 -15.82 6.91 -7.65
C ARG A 276 -16.30 8.31 -7.28
N GLU A 277 -16.75 8.52 -6.06
CA GLU A 277 -17.13 9.86 -5.57
C GLU A 277 -15.96 10.84 -5.66
N THR A 278 -14.76 10.42 -5.27
CA THR A 278 -13.55 11.24 -5.39
C THR A 278 -13.25 11.59 -6.85
N LEU A 279 -13.43 10.65 -7.77
CA LEU A 279 -13.23 10.89 -9.21
C LEU A 279 -14.30 11.83 -9.79
N LEU A 280 -15.56 11.67 -9.39
CA LEU A 280 -16.65 12.55 -9.81
C LEU A 280 -16.43 13.98 -9.30
N LEU A 281 -16.12 14.14 -8.01
CA LEU A 281 -15.80 15.44 -7.42
C LEU A 281 -14.60 16.11 -8.09
N ARG A 282 -13.59 15.34 -8.51
CA ARG A 282 -12.46 15.89 -9.28
C ARG A 282 -12.89 16.37 -10.66
N ASN A 283 -13.68 15.59 -11.39
CA ASN A 283 -14.12 15.95 -12.74
C ASN A 283 -15.00 17.21 -12.75
N ASP A 284 -15.90 17.33 -11.77
CA ASP A 284 -16.72 18.53 -11.58
C ASP A 284 -15.90 19.73 -11.11
N ALA A 285 -14.80 19.50 -10.39
CA ALA A 285 -13.93 20.56 -9.88
C ALA A 285 -12.91 21.08 -10.91
N ASP A 286 -12.72 20.41 -12.04
CA ASP A 286 -11.72 20.72 -13.06
C ASP A 286 -12.33 21.28 -14.37
N THR A 287 -13.66 21.30 -14.47
CA THR A 287 -14.41 21.78 -15.64
C THR A 287 -15.13 23.09 -15.33
N ASP A 288 -15.22 24.01 -16.28
CA ASP A 288 -16.09 25.18 -16.23
C ASP A 288 -17.50 24.80 -16.69
N THR A 289 -18.49 24.96 -15.82
CA THR A 289 -19.86 24.48 -16.05
C THR A 289 -20.60 25.22 -17.18
N LEU A 290 -20.17 26.43 -17.54
CA LEU A 290 -20.83 27.22 -18.59
C LEU A 290 -20.35 26.80 -19.98
N THR A 291 -19.04 26.58 -20.14
CA THR A 291 -18.39 26.35 -21.43
C THR A 291 -18.07 24.89 -21.70
N GLY A 292 -18.02 24.04 -20.66
CA GLY A 292 -17.63 22.63 -20.77
C GLY A 292 -16.13 22.41 -21.00
N LEU A 293 -15.34 23.48 -20.99
CA LEU A 293 -13.88 23.43 -21.06
C LEU A 293 -13.27 23.21 -19.68
N ALA A 294 -11.97 22.96 -19.61
CA ALA A 294 -11.25 22.97 -18.35
C ALA A 294 -11.39 24.34 -17.65
N ASN A 295 -11.35 24.39 -16.32
CA ASN A 295 -11.31 25.65 -15.60
C ASN A 295 -9.85 26.09 -15.32
N ARG A 296 -9.69 27.29 -14.74
CA ARG A 296 -8.38 27.84 -14.40
C ARG A 296 -7.51 26.91 -13.55
N ARG A 297 -8.09 26.17 -12.59
CA ARG A 297 -7.33 25.24 -11.75
C ARG A 297 -6.72 24.12 -12.58
N ALA A 298 -7.53 23.50 -13.45
CA ALA A 298 -7.07 22.44 -14.34
C ALA A 298 -6.02 22.93 -15.34
N PHE A 299 -6.12 24.19 -15.80
CA PHE A 299 -5.08 24.84 -16.59
C PHE A 299 -3.77 24.99 -15.82
N ASP A 300 -3.82 25.55 -14.60
CA ASP A 300 -2.63 25.79 -13.77
C ASP A 300 -1.89 24.46 -13.48
N ASP A 301 -2.63 23.39 -13.17
CA ASP A 301 -2.10 22.04 -12.95
C ASP A 301 -1.47 21.45 -14.23
N ALA A 302 -2.12 21.60 -15.38
CA ALA A 302 -1.59 21.13 -16.66
C ALA A 302 -0.32 21.89 -17.09
N LEU A 303 -0.29 23.21 -16.89
CA LEU A 303 0.88 24.04 -17.17
C LEU A 303 2.07 23.64 -16.29
N ALA A 304 1.83 23.44 -14.98
CA ALA A 304 2.87 22.97 -14.06
C ALA A 304 3.45 21.61 -14.49
N ASN A 305 2.60 20.69 -14.94
CA ASN A 305 3.04 19.38 -15.45
C ASN A 305 3.89 19.51 -16.73
N LEU A 306 3.51 20.38 -17.67
CA LEU A 306 4.28 20.61 -18.90
C LEU A 306 5.64 21.25 -18.62
N LEU A 307 5.71 22.24 -17.74
CA LEU A 307 6.96 22.86 -17.31
C LEU A 307 7.90 21.85 -16.65
N HIS A 308 7.38 20.97 -15.79
CA HIS A 308 8.17 19.89 -15.19
C HIS A 308 8.65 18.88 -16.24
N GLY A 309 7.81 18.57 -17.22
CA GLY A 309 8.15 17.71 -18.36
C GLY A 309 9.26 18.30 -19.23
N GLN A 310 9.19 19.60 -19.53
CA GLN A 310 10.21 20.33 -20.28
C GLN A 310 11.57 20.28 -19.57
N ARG A 311 11.61 20.50 -18.25
CA ARG A 311 12.85 20.42 -17.46
C ARG A 311 13.52 19.04 -17.50
N LYS A 312 12.74 17.97 -17.71
CA LYS A 312 13.25 16.58 -17.73
C LYS A 312 13.62 16.07 -19.11
N HIS A 313 12.87 16.45 -20.14
CA HIS A 313 12.95 15.84 -21.47
C HIS A 313 13.16 16.85 -22.60
N ASP A 314 13.39 18.13 -22.27
CA ASP A 314 13.53 19.23 -23.23
C ASP A 314 12.34 19.32 -24.22
N ALA A 315 11.15 18.93 -23.76
CA ALA A 315 9.94 18.90 -24.55
C ALA A 315 9.31 20.30 -24.63
N MET A 316 9.39 20.93 -25.80
CA MET A 316 8.78 22.24 -26.05
C MET A 316 7.26 22.17 -26.13
N PHE A 317 6.59 23.22 -25.68
CA PHE A 317 5.14 23.42 -25.82
C PHE A 317 4.85 24.92 -26.01
N SER A 318 3.61 25.24 -26.38
CA SER A 318 3.18 26.62 -26.53
C SER A 318 1.90 26.91 -25.75
N LEU A 319 1.77 28.16 -25.31
CA LEU A 319 0.61 28.73 -24.63
C LEU A 319 -0.04 29.76 -25.55
N LEU A 320 -1.37 29.70 -25.66
CA LEU A 320 -2.18 30.75 -26.27
C LEU A 320 -3.06 31.38 -25.19
N MET A 321 -3.08 32.70 -25.12
CA MET A 321 -4.03 33.49 -24.34
C MET A 321 -5.02 34.14 -25.31
N LEU A 322 -6.32 33.93 -25.07
CA LEU A 322 -7.41 34.36 -25.92
C LEU A 322 -8.40 35.22 -25.14
N ASP A 323 -8.93 36.26 -25.78
CA ASP A 323 -9.95 37.14 -25.22
C ASP A 323 -11.02 37.47 -26.25
N LEU A 324 -12.29 37.49 -25.82
CA LEU A 324 -13.43 37.86 -26.65
C LEU A 324 -13.49 39.38 -26.85
N ASP A 325 -13.37 39.82 -28.11
CA ASP A 325 -13.30 41.23 -28.42
C ASP A 325 -14.61 41.96 -28.11
N ARG A 326 -14.50 43.02 -27.29
CA ARG A 326 -15.63 43.89 -26.91
C ARG A 326 -16.78 43.11 -26.26
N PHE A 327 -16.48 42.03 -25.52
CA PHE A 327 -17.50 41.21 -24.86
C PHE A 327 -18.37 41.99 -23.88
N LYS A 328 -17.77 42.91 -23.10
CA LYS A 328 -18.55 43.83 -22.24
C LYS A 328 -19.62 44.61 -23.01
N SER A 329 -19.27 45.22 -24.15
CA SER A 329 -20.25 45.92 -24.99
C SER A 329 -21.32 44.96 -25.52
N TYR A 330 -20.98 43.70 -25.79
CA TYR A 330 -21.98 42.72 -26.22
C TYR A 330 -23.00 42.45 -25.10
N ASN A 331 -22.53 42.31 -23.86
CA ASN A 331 -23.40 42.17 -22.70
C ASN A 331 -24.24 43.42 -22.45
N ASP A 332 -23.67 44.60 -22.63
CA ASP A 332 -24.40 45.87 -22.44
C ASP A 332 -25.54 46.02 -23.48
N ASP A 333 -25.32 45.56 -24.72
CA ASP A 333 -26.30 45.68 -25.81
C ASP A 333 -27.37 44.57 -25.80
N PHE A 334 -27.03 43.35 -25.36
CA PHE A 334 -27.90 42.17 -25.51
C PHE A 334 -28.20 41.42 -24.20
N GLY A 335 -27.63 41.85 -23.08
CA GLY A 335 -27.78 41.25 -21.76
C GLY A 335 -26.86 40.04 -21.51
N HIS A 336 -26.63 39.73 -20.23
CA HIS A 336 -25.71 38.66 -19.81
C HIS A 336 -26.09 37.27 -20.31
N LEU A 337 -27.38 36.96 -20.46
CA LEU A 337 -27.82 35.66 -21.00
C LEU A 337 -27.35 35.44 -22.44
N ALA A 338 -27.29 36.50 -23.25
CA ALA A 338 -26.73 36.43 -24.60
C ALA A 338 -25.20 36.30 -24.56
N GLY A 339 -24.52 36.93 -23.61
CA GLY A 339 -23.09 36.71 -23.37
C GLY A 339 -22.76 35.28 -22.95
N ASP A 340 -23.57 34.67 -22.09
CA ASP A 340 -23.42 33.28 -21.68
C ASP A 340 -23.57 32.31 -22.87
N GLU A 341 -24.44 32.63 -23.82
CA GLU A 341 -24.55 31.89 -25.09
C GLU A 341 -23.27 32.02 -25.92
N VAL A 342 -22.70 33.22 -26.02
CA VAL A 342 -21.41 33.44 -26.71
C VAL A 342 -20.28 32.66 -26.04
N LEU A 343 -20.23 32.61 -24.72
CA LEU A 343 -19.23 31.83 -23.97
C LEU A 343 -19.39 30.31 -24.21
N ARG A 344 -20.62 29.80 -24.22
CA ARG A 344 -20.90 28.39 -24.50
C ARG A 344 -20.48 27.99 -25.92
N ILE A 345 -20.80 28.84 -26.90
CA ILE A 345 -20.38 28.66 -28.29
C ILE A 345 -18.85 28.72 -28.41
N THR A 346 -18.21 29.65 -27.70
CA THR A 346 -16.75 29.75 -27.63
C THR A 346 -16.15 28.44 -27.12
N GLY A 347 -16.70 27.86 -26.05
CA GLY A 347 -16.29 26.54 -25.56
C GLY A 347 -16.37 25.45 -26.63
N HIS A 348 -17.48 25.41 -27.38
CA HIS A 348 -17.65 24.45 -28.47
C HIS A 348 -16.68 24.67 -29.64
N LEU A 349 -16.46 25.92 -30.07
CA LEU A 349 -15.52 26.25 -31.15
C LEU A 349 -14.08 25.90 -30.77
N LEU A 350 -13.67 26.18 -29.54
CA LEU A 350 -12.33 25.80 -29.05
C LEU A 350 -12.18 24.28 -28.95
N GLY A 351 -13.18 23.58 -28.41
CA GLY A 351 -13.15 22.12 -28.29
C GLY A 351 -13.07 21.39 -29.64
N THR A 352 -13.71 21.93 -30.68
CA THR A 352 -13.67 21.35 -32.04
C THR A 352 -12.42 21.74 -32.83
N ALA A 353 -11.81 22.90 -32.53
CA ALA A 353 -10.60 23.34 -33.20
C ALA A 353 -9.32 22.63 -32.71
N LEU A 354 -9.38 21.88 -31.61
CA LEU A 354 -8.21 21.30 -30.95
C LEU A 354 -8.13 19.78 -31.11
N ARG A 355 -6.91 19.24 -31.04
CA ARG A 355 -6.69 17.78 -31.01
C ARG A 355 -6.83 17.26 -29.58
N PRO A 356 -7.03 15.94 -29.39
CA PRO A 356 -7.24 15.36 -28.05
C PRO A 356 -6.10 15.58 -27.04
N SER A 357 -4.88 15.89 -27.50
CA SER A 357 -3.73 16.16 -26.62
C SER A 357 -3.60 17.61 -26.17
N ASP A 358 -4.35 18.53 -26.78
CA ASP A 358 -4.34 19.94 -26.40
C ASP A 358 -5.35 20.19 -25.27
N LEU A 359 -5.11 21.23 -24.49
CA LEU A 359 -6.03 21.67 -23.44
C LEU A 359 -6.56 23.06 -23.78
N ALA A 360 -7.87 23.25 -23.69
CA ALA A 360 -8.48 24.57 -23.63
C ALA A 360 -9.16 24.74 -22.29
N ALA A 361 -8.97 25.92 -21.69
CA ALA A 361 -9.53 26.26 -20.40
C ALA A 361 -10.13 27.67 -20.41
N ARG A 362 -11.20 27.87 -19.64
CA ARG A 362 -11.68 29.20 -19.29
C ARG A 362 -10.82 29.76 -18.14
N TYR A 363 -10.02 30.76 -18.46
CA TYR A 363 -9.02 31.34 -17.55
C TYR A 363 -9.62 32.48 -16.70
N GLY A 364 -10.54 33.25 -17.29
CA GLY A 364 -11.21 34.39 -16.68
C GLY A 364 -12.67 34.51 -17.11
N GLY A 365 -13.25 35.70 -16.94
CA GLY A 365 -14.65 35.96 -17.32
C GLY A 365 -14.90 35.74 -18.82
N GLU A 366 -14.08 36.36 -19.66
CA GLU A 366 -14.12 36.31 -21.12
C GLU A 366 -12.78 35.85 -21.75
N GLU A 367 -11.89 35.35 -20.89
CA GLU A 367 -10.52 34.95 -21.22
C GLU A 367 -10.39 33.43 -21.24
N PHE A 368 -9.69 32.91 -22.24
CA PHE A 368 -9.41 31.49 -22.41
C PHE A 368 -7.91 31.27 -22.58
N ALA A 369 -7.42 30.15 -22.05
CA ALA A 369 -6.03 29.75 -22.19
C ALA A 369 -5.95 28.37 -22.85
N LEU A 370 -5.01 28.20 -23.77
CA LEU A 370 -4.80 26.92 -24.45
C LEU A 370 -3.36 26.45 -24.31
N LEU A 371 -3.17 25.19 -23.94
CA LEU A 371 -1.86 24.54 -23.88
C LEU A 371 -1.74 23.56 -25.05
N LEU A 372 -0.66 23.70 -25.81
CA LEU A 372 -0.35 22.87 -26.98
C LEU A 372 0.94 22.08 -26.73
N PRO A 373 0.87 20.86 -26.18
CA PRO A 373 2.05 20.03 -25.95
C PRO A 373 2.75 19.69 -27.27
N HIS A 374 4.09 19.73 -27.30
CA HIS A 374 4.86 19.39 -28.51
C HIS A 374 4.54 20.27 -29.73
N ALA A 375 4.16 21.53 -29.48
CA ALA A 375 3.95 22.55 -30.49
C ALA A 375 4.97 23.68 -30.33
N ASP A 376 5.70 23.96 -31.41
CA ASP A 376 6.51 25.17 -31.54
C ASP A 376 5.63 26.39 -31.89
N ILE A 377 6.24 27.57 -31.95
CA ILE A 377 5.54 28.82 -32.25
C ILE A 377 4.83 28.79 -33.62
N SER A 378 5.38 28.07 -34.62
CA SER A 378 4.78 27.98 -35.95
C SER A 378 3.48 27.18 -35.89
N ARG A 379 3.53 25.98 -35.30
CA ARG A 379 2.34 25.14 -35.11
C ARG A 379 1.30 25.83 -34.23
N ALA A 380 1.74 26.51 -33.17
CA ALA A 380 0.86 27.28 -32.31
C ALA A 380 0.15 28.41 -33.08
N SER A 381 0.85 29.07 -34.01
CA SER A 381 0.28 30.09 -34.89
C SER A 381 -0.74 29.50 -35.86
N ASP A 382 -0.50 28.30 -36.41
CA ASP A 382 -1.48 27.61 -37.27
C ASP A 382 -2.77 27.27 -36.50
N VAL A 383 -2.64 26.85 -35.23
CA VAL A 383 -3.79 26.63 -34.35
C VAL A 383 -4.54 27.94 -34.08
N ALA A 384 -3.82 29.02 -33.78
CA ALA A 384 -4.42 30.34 -33.58
C ALA A 384 -5.20 30.82 -34.82
N ALA A 385 -4.61 30.67 -36.02
CA ALA A 385 -5.25 31.02 -37.29
C ALA A 385 -6.51 30.18 -37.56
N ARG A 386 -6.47 28.87 -37.24
CA ARG A 386 -7.64 27.99 -37.34
C ARG A 386 -8.77 28.43 -36.41
N ILE A 387 -8.44 28.80 -35.16
CA ILE A 387 -9.42 29.29 -34.19
C ILE A 387 -10.04 30.62 -34.69
N LEU A 388 -9.22 31.57 -35.17
CA LEU A 388 -9.72 32.81 -35.78
C LEU A 388 -10.67 32.53 -36.95
N GLY A 389 -10.30 31.60 -37.84
CA GLY A 389 -11.15 31.16 -38.95
C GLY A 389 -12.49 30.58 -38.49
N ALA A 390 -12.49 29.79 -37.42
CA ALA A 390 -13.72 29.23 -36.84
C ALA A 390 -14.67 30.32 -36.30
N PHE A 391 -14.13 31.33 -35.61
CA PHE A 391 -14.94 32.46 -35.10
C PHE A 391 -15.50 33.33 -36.22
N ARG A 392 -14.69 33.63 -37.24
CA ARG A 392 -15.10 34.42 -38.42
C ARG A 392 -16.12 33.69 -39.28
N GLY A 393 -16.02 32.38 -39.37
CA GLY A 393 -16.94 31.53 -40.13
C GLY A 393 -18.23 31.18 -39.38
N PHE A 394 -18.30 31.45 -38.07
CA PHE A 394 -19.48 31.13 -37.27
C PHE A 394 -20.61 32.13 -37.50
N ALA A 395 -21.81 31.63 -37.74
CA ALA A 395 -23.01 32.45 -37.92
C ALA A 395 -23.59 32.85 -36.55
N TRP A 396 -23.10 33.96 -36.00
CA TRP A 396 -23.59 34.52 -34.73
C TRP A 396 -25.04 35.01 -34.87
N SER A 397 -25.89 34.64 -33.91
CA SER A 397 -27.33 34.95 -33.93
C SER A 397 -27.67 36.44 -33.85
N ARG A 398 -26.74 37.26 -33.36
CA ARG A 398 -26.91 38.71 -33.13
C ARG A 398 -25.79 39.49 -33.81
N ARG A 399 -24.76 39.85 -33.05
CA ARG A 399 -23.57 40.54 -33.54
C ARG A 399 -22.43 39.54 -33.70
N ALA A 400 -21.64 39.68 -34.77
CA ALA A 400 -20.42 38.90 -34.95
C ALA A 400 -19.47 39.12 -33.77
N VAL A 401 -18.90 38.03 -33.26
CA VAL A 401 -17.92 38.05 -32.17
C VAL A 401 -16.56 37.67 -32.75
N THR A 402 -15.56 38.50 -32.50
CA THR A 402 -14.16 38.25 -32.86
C THR A 402 -13.34 38.01 -31.61
N ILE A 403 -12.11 37.53 -31.79
CA ILE A 403 -11.19 37.22 -30.71
C ILE A 403 -9.81 37.81 -31.01
N SER A 404 -9.11 38.18 -29.95
CA SER A 404 -7.68 38.47 -30.00
C SER A 404 -6.91 37.32 -29.35
N ILE A 405 -5.77 36.94 -29.92
CA ILE A 405 -4.95 35.82 -29.41
C ILE A 405 -3.48 36.27 -29.25
N GLY A 406 -2.90 36.03 -28.08
CA GLY A 406 -1.46 36.09 -27.85
C GLY A 406 -0.85 34.69 -27.81
N VAL A 407 0.24 34.46 -28.51
CA VAL A 407 0.89 33.15 -28.64
C VAL A 407 2.31 33.22 -28.08
N ALA A 408 2.67 32.35 -27.14
CA ALA A 408 4.02 32.24 -26.61
C ALA A 408 4.52 30.79 -26.60
N GLN A 409 5.78 30.59 -26.98
CA GLN A 409 6.44 29.29 -26.88
C GLN A 409 7.23 29.21 -25.57
N SER A 410 7.17 28.05 -24.89
CA SER A 410 7.96 27.76 -23.71
C SER A 410 9.47 27.86 -24.00
N ALA A 411 10.22 28.52 -23.12
CA ALA A 411 11.68 28.60 -23.17
C ALA A 411 12.29 27.78 -22.01
N ALA A 412 13.55 27.39 -22.16
CA ALA A 412 14.25 26.67 -21.11
C ALA A 412 14.43 27.56 -19.88
N GLY A 413 14.01 27.08 -18.71
CA GLY A 413 14.10 27.82 -17.45
C GLY A 413 12.86 28.63 -17.08
N ASP A 414 11.85 28.69 -17.96
CA ASP A 414 10.58 29.35 -17.65
C ASP A 414 9.95 28.81 -16.35
N ASP A 415 9.34 29.72 -15.61
CA ASP A 415 8.23 29.40 -14.72
C ASP A 415 6.87 29.68 -15.40
N ALA A 416 5.79 29.36 -14.70
CA ALA A 416 4.44 29.54 -15.23
C ALA A 416 4.11 31.02 -15.49
N MET A 417 4.60 31.93 -14.64
CA MET A 417 4.30 33.35 -14.72
C MET A 417 5.03 33.99 -15.90
N ASP A 418 6.28 33.61 -16.16
CA ASP A 418 7.06 34.08 -17.31
C ASP A 418 6.35 33.78 -18.63
N LEU A 419 5.87 32.54 -18.80
CA LEU A 419 5.19 32.13 -20.02
C LEU A 419 3.82 32.81 -20.19
N ILE A 420 3.05 32.91 -19.10
CA ILE A 420 1.74 33.60 -19.10
C ILE A 420 1.93 35.08 -19.45
N GLN A 421 2.88 35.78 -18.83
CA GLN A 421 3.15 37.18 -19.11
C GLN A 421 3.55 37.42 -20.57
N ARG A 422 4.35 36.53 -21.17
CA ARG A 422 4.71 36.64 -22.58
C ARG A 422 3.51 36.46 -23.50
N ALA A 423 2.65 35.49 -23.21
CA ALA A 423 1.42 35.29 -23.98
C ALA A 423 0.43 36.45 -23.81
N ASP A 424 0.29 37.00 -22.60
CA ASP A 424 -0.60 38.11 -22.30
C ASP A 424 -0.13 39.42 -22.95
N ALA A 425 1.18 39.69 -22.95
CA ALA A 425 1.75 40.84 -23.66
C ALA A 425 1.45 40.77 -25.18
N ALA A 426 1.58 39.59 -25.79
CA ALA A 426 1.24 39.39 -27.19
C ALA A 426 -0.28 39.57 -27.44
N LEU A 427 -1.13 39.11 -26.52
CA LEU A 427 -2.58 39.32 -26.58
C LEU A 427 -2.92 40.81 -26.52
N TYR A 428 -2.24 41.55 -25.65
CA TYR A 428 -2.40 43.00 -25.54
C TYR A 428 -2.01 43.71 -26.85
N ASP A 429 -0.92 43.29 -27.49
CA ASP A 429 -0.51 43.81 -28.80
C ASP A 429 -1.55 43.51 -29.89
N ALA A 430 -2.13 42.30 -29.91
CA ALA A 430 -3.23 41.96 -30.82
C ALA A 430 -4.44 42.90 -30.63
N LYS A 431 -4.80 43.22 -29.39
CA LYS A 431 -5.89 44.14 -29.06
C LYS A 431 -5.59 45.58 -29.52
N ARG A 432 -4.34 46.03 -29.40
CA ARG A 432 -3.89 47.37 -29.83
C ARG A 432 -3.80 47.52 -31.35
N ALA A 433 -3.39 46.47 -32.05
CA ALA A 433 -3.22 46.46 -33.49
C ALA A 433 -4.54 46.28 -34.27
N GLY A 434 -5.70 46.38 -33.60
CA GLY A 434 -7.01 46.39 -34.27
C GLY A 434 -7.95 45.24 -33.90
N ARG A 435 -7.51 44.29 -33.05
CA ARG A 435 -8.26 43.06 -32.67
C ARG A 435 -8.45 42.08 -33.84
N ASP A 436 -9.22 41.00 -33.62
CA ASP A 436 -9.48 39.95 -34.62
C ASP A 436 -8.19 39.37 -35.25
N GLN A 437 -7.17 39.13 -34.43
CA GLN A 437 -5.88 38.66 -34.89
C GLN A 437 -5.10 37.90 -33.82
N ALA A 438 -4.08 37.17 -34.27
CA ALA A 438 -3.12 36.51 -33.41
C ALA A 438 -1.76 37.22 -33.52
N VAL A 439 -1.11 37.45 -32.37
CA VAL A 439 0.25 37.99 -32.30
C VAL A 439 1.13 36.99 -31.55
N THR A 440 2.33 36.75 -32.07
CA THR A 440 3.33 35.91 -31.42
C THR A 440 4.24 36.76 -30.53
N ALA A 441 4.53 36.27 -29.33
CA ALA A 441 5.47 36.91 -28.43
C ALA A 441 6.87 36.89 -29.06
N THR A 442 7.55 38.04 -29.06
CA THR A 442 8.94 38.11 -29.52
C THR A 442 9.84 37.57 -28.41
N THR A 443 10.45 36.41 -28.63
CA THR A 443 11.45 35.89 -27.69
C THR A 443 12.66 36.81 -27.73
N ALA A 444 12.94 37.53 -26.64
CA ALA A 444 14.25 38.17 -26.48
C ALA A 444 15.30 37.07 -26.56
N ARG A 445 16.22 37.19 -27.53
CA ARG A 445 17.33 36.25 -27.73
C ARG A 445 18.32 36.28 -26.58
#